data_AF-A0A847J7Z6-F1
#
_entry.id   AF-A0A847J7Z6-F1
#
_cell.length_a   1.000
_cell.length_b   1.000
_cell.length_c   1.000
_cell.angle_alpha   90.00
_cell.angle_beta   90.00
_cell.angle_gamma   90.00
#
_symmetry.space_group_name_H-M   'P 1'
#
loop_
_entity.id
_entity.type
_entity.pdbx_description
1 polymer ?
#
loop_
_entity_poly.entity_id
_entity_poly.type
_entity_poly.pdbx_seq_one_letter_code
_entity_poly.pdbx_strand_id
1 'polypeptide(L)'
;MKQNQILETIRMIEEENLDIRTITMGISLLDCIDSDIDRACEKIYQKITTKAKDLVKIGDEIGDELGIPIINKRVSVTPIAIIGAATDATDYTPFALALDRAAKEIGIDFIGGFTALAQKGYQKGDKILIDSLPKALAATDYVCSSVNVGSTKTGINMDAVRDIGEIIVEAAKLDDMSCAKLVVFANAVEDNPFMAGAFHGVGEADVVINVGVSGPGVVKRALEKVRGESFDVVAEVVKKTAFKVTRMGQLVGKMASERLGVEFGIVDLSLAPTPAVGDSVARILEEMGLEMVGTHGTTAALALLNDQVKKGGVMACNQVGGLSGAFIPVSEDEGMIAAVNAGVLNLEKLEAMTAICSVGLDMIAVPGDTPASTISAMIADEAAIGVINMKTTAVRVIPKGKVGEQIEFGGLLGTAPVMPVHKESSAAFISRGGHIPAPIHSFKN
;
A
#
# COMPACT_ATOMS: atom_id res chain seq x y z
N MET A 1 -6.40 12.55 -27.09
CA MET A 1 -5.80 11.29 -27.56
C MET A 1 -6.20 11.09 -29.02
N LYS A 2 -5.33 10.55 -29.87
CA LYS A 2 -5.69 10.27 -31.28
C LYS A 2 -6.64 9.06 -31.32
N GLN A 3 -7.65 9.09 -32.20
CA GLN A 3 -8.72 8.08 -32.30
C GLN A 3 -8.20 6.62 -32.42
N ASN A 4 -7.06 6.42 -33.08
CA ASN A 4 -6.39 5.10 -33.16
C ASN A 4 -5.91 4.57 -31.80
N GLN A 5 -5.44 5.43 -30.89
CA GLN A 5 -5.01 4.99 -29.56
C GLN A 5 -6.19 4.51 -28.73
N ILE A 6 -7.37 5.12 -28.87
CA ILE A 6 -8.57 4.72 -28.12
C ILE A 6 -9.05 3.35 -28.61
N LEU A 7 -9.07 3.13 -29.93
CA LEU A 7 -9.46 1.85 -30.53
C LEU A 7 -8.49 0.70 -30.17
N GLU A 8 -7.19 0.98 -30.16
CA GLU A 8 -6.17 0.03 -29.70
C GLU A 8 -6.35 -0.29 -28.21
N THR A 9 -6.66 0.73 -27.39
CA THR A 9 -6.95 0.59 -25.95
C THR A 9 -8.19 -0.28 -25.71
N ILE A 10 -9.27 -0.06 -26.47
CA ILE A 10 -10.52 -0.83 -26.36
C ILE A 10 -10.32 -2.29 -26.77
N ARG A 11 -9.59 -2.58 -27.86
CA ARG A 11 -9.28 -3.98 -28.24
C ARG A 11 -8.51 -4.73 -27.15
N MET A 12 -7.66 -4.04 -26.39
CA MET A 12 -6.94 -4.64 -25.27
C MET A 12 -7.86 -5.02 -24.09
N ILE A 13 -8.98 -4.29 -23.91
CA ILE A 13 -9.99 -4.60 -22.87
C ILE A 13 -10.62 -5.96 -23.14
N GLU A 14 -11.06 -6.18 -24.38
CA GLU A 14 -11.79 -7.39 -24.77
C GLU A 14 -10.91 -8.66 -24.73
N GLU A 15 -9.61 -8.54 -25.01
CA GLU A 15 -8.72 -9.70 -25.11
C GLU A 15 -8.07 -10.13 -23.79
N GLU A 16 -8.01 -9.25 -22.77
CA GLU A 16 -7.10 -9.48 -21.63
C GLU A 16 -7.70 -9.33 -20.22
N ASN A 17 -9.03 -9.25 -20.01
CA ASN A 17 -9.66 -9.19 -18.66
C ASN A 17 -8.92 -8.25 -17.69
N LEU A 18 -8.70 -7.01 -18.12
CA LEU A 18 -8.05 -5.96 -17.32
C LEU A 18 -9.02 -5.41 -16.27
N ASP A 19 -8.50 -5.00 -15.12
CA ASP A 19 -9.25 -4.34 -14.07
C ASP A 19 -8.49 -3.12 -13.49
N ILE A 20 -9.26 -2.15 -13.00
CA ILE A 20 -8.73 -1.00 -12.26
C ILE A 20 -8.88 -1.31 -10.79
N ARG A 21 -7.75 -1.43 -10.09
CA ARG A 21 -7.75 -1.76 -8.66
C ARG A 21 -8.42 -0.67 -7.84
N THR A 22 -8.13 0.59 -8.13
CA THR A 22 -8.67 1.72 -7.37
C THR A 22 -8.69 3.03 -8.14
N ILE A 23 -9.71 3.85 -7.87
CA ILE A 23 -9.65 5.31 -8.04
C ILE A 23 -9.61 5.91 -6.64
N THR A 24 -8.59 6.71 -6.35
CA THR A 24 -8.39 7.32 -5.04
C THR A 24 -8.38 8.83 -5.18
N MET A 25 -9.34 9.50 -4.52
CA MET A 25 -9.36 10.96 -4.44
C MET A 25 -8.52 11.44 -3.26
N GLY A 26 -7.45 12.17 -3.55
CA GLY A 26 -6.65 12.86 -2.54
C GLY A 26 -7.31 14.20 -2.18
N ILE A 27 -7.50 14.49 -0.89
CA ILE A 27 -8.15 15.72 -0.40
C ILE A 27 -7.27 16.38 0.66
N SER A 28 -6.86 17.62 0.43
CA SER A 28 -6.17 18.43 1.42
C SER A 28 -7.12 18.83 2.55
N LEU A 29 -6.67 18.74 3.80
CA LEU A 29 -7.43 19.16 4.99
C LEU A 29 -6.83 20.39 5.68
N LEU A 30 -5.84 21.05 5.07
CA LEU A 30 -5.15 22.18 5.71
C LEU A 30 -6.07 23.37 6.02
N ASP A 31 -7.11 23.58 5.22
CA ASP A 31 -8.16 24.59 5.45
C ASP A 31 -9.22 24.15 6.48
N CYS A 32 -9.20 22.87 6.90
CA CYS A 32 -10.03 22.34 7.98
C CYS A 32 -9.41 22.52 9.37
N ILE A 33 -8.19 23.06 9.46
CA ILE A 33 -7.51 23.30 10.73
C ILE A 33 -8.36 24.20 11.63
N ASP A 34 -8.51 23.80 12.89
CA ASP A 34 -9.14 24.56 13.95
C ASP A 34 -8.48 24.16 15.29
N SER A 35 -8.49 25.07 16.27
CA SER A 35 -8.00 24.76 17.62
C SER A 35 -8.99 23.89 18.39
N ASP A 36 -10.28 23.97 18.03
CA ASP A 36 -11.35 23.13 18.54
C ASP A 36 -11.48 21.87 17.69
N ILE A 37 -11.28 20.70 18.32
CA ILE A 37 -11.29 19.40 17.63
C ILE A 37 -12.66 19.09 16.99
N ASP A 38 -13.78 19.46 17.64
CA ASP A 38 -15.11 19.17 17.13
C ASP A 38 -15.40 20.01 15.89
N ARG A 39 -14.97 21.28 15.89
CA ARG A 39 -15.05 22.14 14.71
C ARG A 39 -14.17 21.64 13.56
N ALA A 40 -12.95 21.21 13.86
CA ALA A 40 -12.06 20.64 12.85
C ALA A 40 -12.67 19.37 12.24
N CYS A 41 -13.20 18.46 13.07
CA CYS A 41 -13.90 17.25 12.64
C CYS A 41 -15.08 17.55 11.72
N GLU A 42 -15.90 18.55 12.05
CA GLU A 42 -17.03 18.93 11.22
C GLU A 42 -16.59 19.53 9.87
N LYS A 43 -15.57 20.40 9.85
CA LYS A 43 -14.99 20.91 8.59
C LYS A 43 -14.47 19.79 7.70
N ILE A 44 -13.75 18.82 8.28
CA ILE A 44 -13.23 17.64 7.56
C ILE A 44 -14.38 16.85 6.94
N TYR A 45 -15.40 16.52 7.74
CA TYR A 45 -16.57 15.79 7.27
C TYR A 45 -17.26 16.51 6.11
N GLN A 46 -17.54 17.82 6.26
CA GLN A 46 -18.17 18.61 5.21
C GLN A 46 -17.32 18.70 3.94
N LYS A 47 -16.00 18.88 4.07
CA LYS A 47 -15.11 18.98 2.91
C LYS A 47 -15.06 17.66 2.13
N ILE A 48 -14.86 16.54 2.81
CA ILE A 48 -14.79 15.22 2.17
C ILE A 48 -16.13 14.90 1.48
N THR A 49 -17.24 15.01 2.20
CA THR A 49 -18.57 14.71 1.65
C THR A 49 -18.95 15.62 0.49
N THR A 50 -18.51 16.88 0.50
CA THR A 50 -18.74 17.81 -0.62
C THR A 50 -17.90 17.48 -1.85
N LYS A 51 -16.59 17.24 -1.66
CA LYS A 51 -15.64 17.05 -2.76
C LYS A 51 -15.76 15.67 -3.41
N ALA A 52 -16.06 14.63 -2.62
CA ALA A 52 -16.12 13.25 -3.08
C ALA A 52 -17.56 12.73 -3.30
N LYS A 53 -18.60 13.58 -3.21
CA LYS A 53 -20.01 13.17 -3.33
C LYS A 53 -20.34 12.30 -4.55
N ASP A 54 -19.71 12.59 -5.69
CA ASP A 54 -19.99 11.92 -6.97
C ASP A 54 -18.91 10.88 -7.33
N LEU A 55 -17.91 10.64 -6.45
CA LEU A 55 -16.76 9.79 -6.75
C LEU A 55 -17.16 8.36 -7.10
N VAL A 56 -18.02 7.74 -6.28
CA VAL A 56 -18.46 6.35 -6.48
C VAL A 56 -19.27 6.24 -7.76
N LYS A 57 -20.28 7.11 -7.91
CA LYS A 57 -21.15 7.18 -9.09
C LYS A 57 -20.34 7.33 -10.38
N ILE A 58 -19.42 8.29 -10.44
CA ILE A 58 -18.61 8.53 -11.64
C ILE A 58 -17.64 7.37 -11.87
N GLY A 59 -17.09 6.79 -10.82
CA GLY A 59 -16.28 5.58 -10.92
C GLY A 59 -17.05 4.42 -11.55
N ASP A 60 -18.29 4.18 -11.13
CA ASP A 60 -19.14 3.12 -11.70
C ASP A 60 -19.52 3.41 -13.15
N GLU A 61 -19.93 4.64 -13.47
CA GLU A 61 -20.26 5.06 -14.83
C GLU A 61 -19.09 4.87 -15.81
N ILE A 62 -17.86 5.18 -15.39
CA ILE A 62 -16.66 4.98 -16.21
C ILE A 62 -16.39 3.48 -16.41
N GLY A 63 -16.57 2.68 -15.35
CA GLY A 63 -16.38 1.24 -15.43
C GLY A 63 -17.36 0.58 -16.40
N ASP A 64 -18.64 0.95 -16.32
CA ASP A 64 -19.69 0.49 -17.22
C ASP A 64 -19.45 0.91 -18.67
N GLU A 65 -19.05 2.16 -18.90
CA GLU A 65 -18.79 2.69 -20.24
C GLU A 65 -17.60 2.01 -20.93
N LEU A 66 -16.55 1.72 -20.17
CA LEU A 66 -15.35 1.05 -20.70
C LEU A 66 -15.46 -0.47 -20.68
N GLY A 67 -16.46 -1.04 -20.01
CA GLY A 67 -16.56 -2.49 -19.80
C GLY A 67 -15.43 -3.05 -18.93
N ILE A 68 -14.86 -2.23 -18.03
CA ILE A 68 -13.77 -2.61 -17.12
C ILE A 68 -14.22 -2.40 -15.68
N PRO A 69 -14.13 -3.40 -14.80
CA PRO A 69 -14.46 -3.20 -13.40
C PRO A 69 -13.45 -2.25 -12.72
N ILE A 70 -13.98 -1.25 -12.01
CA ILE A 70 -13.23 -0.44 -11.05
C ILE A 70 -13.53 -1.00 -9.65
N ILE A 71 -12.59 -1.76 -9.10
CA ILE A 71 -12.80 -2.57 -7.91
C ILE A 71 -13.04 -1.72 -6.67
N ASN A 72 -12.25 -0.66 -6.49
CA ASN A 72 -12.34 0.21 -5.31
C ASN A 72 -12.46 1.69 -5.68
N LYS A 73 -13.18 2.43 -4.83
CA LYS A 73 -13.24 3.88 -4.80
C LYS A 73 -12.87 4.33 -3.40
N ARG A 74 -11.83 5.16 -3.30
CA ARG A 74 -11.17 5.48 -2.03
C ARG A 74 -10.92 6.95 -1.88
N VAL A 75 -10.67 7.38 -0.65
CA VAL A 75 -10.20 8.73 -0.35
C VAL A 75 -8.90 8.64 0.43
N SER A 76 -7.96 9.53 0.15
CA SER A 76 -6.82 9.78 1.03
C SER A 76 -6.82 11.24 1.47
N VAL A 77 -6.41 11.50 2.71
CA VAL A 77 -6.42 12.86 3.27
C VAL A 77 -5.06 13.26 3.82
N THR A 78 -4.89 14.56 4.04
CA THR A 78 -3.71 15.10 4.74
C THR A 78 -3.46 14.34 6.05
N PRO A 79 -2.20 13.98 6.37
CA PRO A 79 -1.87 13.30 7.61
C PRO A 79 -2.52 13.96 8.83
N ILE A 80 -3.43 13.24 9.50
CA ILE A 80 -4.22 13.77 10.61
C ILE A 80 -3.34 14.26 11.76
N ALA A 81 -2.12 13.75 11.93
CA ALA A 81 -1.18 14.27 12.92
C ALA A 81 -0.90 15.78 12.72
N ILE A 82 -0.87 16.25 11.47
CA ILE A 82 -0.65 17.67 11.14
C ILE A 82 -1.88 18.51 11.54
N ILE A 83 -3.08 18.00 11.27
CA ILE A 83 -4.33 18.70 11.59
C ILE A 83 -4.55 18.74 13.11
N GLY A 84 -4.42 17.58 13.76
CA GLY A 84 -4.60 17.44 15.20
C GLY A 84 -3.60 18.26 16.01
N ALA A 85 -2.39 18.49 15.51
CA ALA A 85 -1.37 19.30 16.19
C ALA A 85 -1.82 20.73 16.52
N ALA A 86 -2.80 21.27 15.77
CA ALA A 86 -3.39 22.58 16.04
C ALA A 86 -4.35 22.59 17.24
N THR A 87 -4.81 21.42 17.69
CA THR A 87 -5.74 21.25 18.82
C THR A 87 -4.99 21.01 20.14
N ASP A 88 -5.69 21.13 21.26
CA ASP A 88 -5.18 20.71 22.59
C ASP A 88 -5.65 19.31 22.99
N ALA A 89 -6.20 18.54 22.04
CA ALA A 89 -6.65 17.18 22.29
C ALA A 89 -5.47 16.24 22.56
N THR A 90 -5.68 15.28 23.46
CA THR A 90 -4.71 14.23 23.80
C THR A 90 -5.04 12.89 23.17
N ASP A 91 -6.09 12.84 22.36
CA ASP A 91 -6.58 11.67 21.63
C ASP A 91 -7.20 12.15 20.31
N TYR A 92 -6.82 11.52 19.21
CA TYR A 92 -7.30 11.86 17.86
C TYR A 92 -8.33 10.86 17.33
N THR A 93 -8.83 9.94 18.16
CA THR A 93 -9.98 9.10 17.83
C THR A 93 -11.18 9.88 17.26
N PRO A 94 -11.53 11.11 17.73
CA PRO A 94 -12.60 11.90 17.12
C PRO A 94 -12.39 12.20 15.63
N PHE A 95 -11.14 12.45 15.19
CA PHE A 95 -10.84 12.63 13.77
C PHE A 95 -11.08 11.35 12.98
N ALA A 96 -10.67 10.20 13.51
CA ALA A 96 -10.93 8.91 12.85
C ALA A 96 -12.45 8.67 12.70
N LEU A 97 -13.24 8.94 13.73
CA LEU A 97 -14.70 8.83 13.66
C LEU A 97 -15.32 9.79 12.62
N ALA A 98 -14.78 11.00 12.48
CA ALA A 98 -15.23 11.95 11.46
C ALA A 98 -14.91 11.46 10.03
N LEU A 99 -13.72 10.90 9.81
CA LEU A 99 -13.32 10.28 8.54
C LEU A 99 -14.20 9.06 8.21
N ASP A 100 -14.44 8.19 9.18
CA ASP A 100 -15.29 7.00 9.03
C ASP A 100 -16.74 7.38 8.68
N ARG A 101 -17.29 8.40 9.36
CA ARG A 101 -18.61 8.96 9.05
C ARG A 101 -18.67 9.51 7.63
N ALA A 102 -17.62 10.22 7.19
CA ALA A 102 -17.55 10.75 5.83
C ALA A 102 -17.48 9.62 4.80
N ALA A 103 -16.67 8.58 5.05
CA ALA A 103 -16.52 7.43 4.18
C ALA A 103 -17.84 6.67 3.99
N LYS A 104 -18.58 6.45 5.08
CA LYS A 104 -19.92 5.83 5.07
C LYS A 104 -20.93 6.64 4.27
N GLU A 105 -20.93 7.97 4.43
CA GLU A 105 -21.87 8.87 3.73
C GLU A 105 -21.66 8.83 2.21
N ILE A 106 -20.42 8.86 1.74
CA ILE A 106 -20.11 8.88 0.30
C ILE A 106 -20.01 7.47 -0.31
N GLY A 107 -20.08 6.41 0.50
CA GLY A 107 -20.10 5.01 0.06
C GLY A 107 -18.77 4.50 -0.51
N ILE A 108 -17.62 4.97 0.00
CA ILE A 108 -16.30 4.51 -0.43
C ILE A 108 -15.81 3.28 0.36
N ASP A 109 -14.86 2.53 -0.21
CA ASP A 109 -14.34 1.30 0.38
C ASP A 109 -13.39 1.51 1.56
N PHE A 110 -12.56 2.57 1.52
CA PHE A 110 -11.60 2.91 2.57
C PHE A 110 -11.18 4.37 2.47
N ILE A 111 -10.86 4.96 3.63
CA ILE A 111 -10.27 6.29 3.74
C ILE A 111 -8.93 6.23 4.48
N GLY A 112 -7.86 6.66 3.80
CA GLY A 112 -6.50 6.71 4.34
C GLY A 112 -6.11 8.13 4.75
N GLY A 113 -5.08 8.25 5.57
CA GLY A 113 -4.54 9.55 6.00
C GLY A 113 -4.64 9.79 7.50
N PHE A 114 -5.15 8.83 8.29
CA PHE A 114 -4.93 8.80 9.74
C PHE A 114 -3.44 8.47 10.01
N THR A 115 -2.57 9.42 9.67
CA THR A 115 -1.15 9.18 9.42
C THR A 115 -0.27 10.11 10.24
N ALA A 116 0.86 9.59 10.71
CA ALA A 116 1.95 10.37 11.32
C ALA A 116 3.27 10.19 10.54
N LEU A 117 4.07 11.26 10.48
CA LEU A 117 5.36 11.29 9.76
C LEU A 117 6.51 11.56 10.76
N ALA A 118 6.95 10.50 11.44
CA ALA A 118 7.86 10.57 12.58
C ALA A 118 9.35 10.32 12.23
N GLN A 119 9.72 10.29 10.95
CA GLN A 119 11.06 9.90 10.48
C GLN A 119 12.23 10.76 10.97
N LYS A 120 11.98 11.93 11.58
CA LYS A 120 13.02 12.83 12.11
C LYS A 120 12.78 13.16 13.60
N GLY A 121 12.05 12.30 14.30
CA GLY A 121 11.56 12.56 15.66
C GLY A 121 10.08 12.95 15.66
N TYR A 122 9.51 13.00 16.86
CA TYR A 122 8.11 13.35 17.06
C TYR A 122 7.87 14.87 17.10
N GLN A 123 6.85 15.32 16.37
CA GLN A 123 6.16 16.58 16.61
C GLN A 123 4.98 16.39 17.57
N LYS A 124 4.39 17.51 18.01
CA LYS A 124 3.24 17.53 18.93
C LYS A 124 2.15 16.53 18.52
N GLY A 125 1.78 16.51 17.24
CA GLY A 125 0.70 15.65 16.76
C GLY A 125 1.07 14.18 16.54
N ASP A 126 2.34 13.86 16.27
CA ASP A 126 2.74 12.51 15.86
C ASP A 126 2.52 11.49 16.98
N LYS A 127 3.01 11.80 18.19
CA LYS A 127 2.90 10.88 19.33
C LYS A 127 1.44 10.67 19.74
N ILE A 128 0.65 11.75 19.75
CA ILE A 128 -0.78 11.69 20.06
C ILE A 128 -1.51 10.81 19.05
N LEU A 129 -1.23 10.97 17.76
CA LEU A 129 -1.83 10.12 16.72
C LEU A 129 -1.47 8.65 16.92
N ILE A 130 -0.18 8.35 17.11
CA ILE A 130 0.32 6.98 17.29
C ILE A 130 -0.35 6.32 18.51
N ASP A 131 -0.44 7.04 19.63
CA ASP A 131 -1.07 6.55 20.86
C ASP A 131 -2.60 6.38 20.73
N SER A 132 -3.22 7.08 19.78
CA SER A 132 -4.65 6.96 19.49
C SER A 132 -4.97 5.75 18.62
N LEU A 133 -3.99 5.16 17.93
CA LEU A 133 -4.21 4.13 16.90
C LEU A 133 -5.02 2.92 17.37
N PRO A 134 -4.74 2.29 18.54
CA PRO A 134 -5.47 1.10 18.95
C PRO A 134 -6.98 1.38 19.11
N LYS A 135 -7.33 2.53 19.69
CA LYS A 135 -8.73 2.93 19.91
C LYS A 135 -9.38 3.38 18.60
N ALA A 136 -8.70 4.21 17.83
CA ALA A 136 -9.22 4.78 16.59
C ALA A 136 -9.54 3.68 15.56
N LEU A 137 -8.65 2.71 15.37
CA LEU A 137 -8.84 1.63 14.40
C LEU A 137 -9.89 0.62 14.85
N ALA A 138 -10.03 0.35 16.15
CA ALA A 138 -11.09 -0.50 16.69
C ALA A 138 -12.48 0.16 16.66
N ALA A 139 -12.53 1.50 16.71
CA ALA A 139 -13.78 2.27 16.71
C ALA A 139 -14.31 2.65 15.32
N THR A 140 -13.59 2.30 14.26
CA THR A 140 -13.92 2.69 12.88
C THR A 140 -13.90 1.47 11.96
N ASP A 141 -14.62 1.52 10.85
CA ASP A 141 -14.72 0.41 9.91
C ASP A 141 -13.80 0.65 8.70
N TYR A 142 -13.80 1.89 8.18
CA TYR A 142 -13.22 2.24 6.88
C TYR A 142 -11.92 3.03 6.96
N VAL A 143 -11.50 3.46 8.15
CA VAL A 143 -10.29 4.28 8.31
C VAL A 143 -9.05 3.40 8.29
N CYS A 144 -8.13 3.74 7.40
CA CYS A 144 -6.79 3.20 7.33
C CYS A 144 -5.77 4.19 7.88
N SER A 145 -4.72 3.65 8.48
CA SER A 145 -3.66 4.39 9.14
C SER A 145 -2.29 4.00 8.61
N SER A 146 -1.39 4.97 8.60
CA SER A 146 0.02 4.72 8.33
C SER A 146 0.97 5.53 9.22
N VAL A 147 2.16 5.00 9.49
CA VAL A 147 3.20 5.72 10.25
C VAL A 147 4.52 5.63 9.50
N ASN A 148 5.08 6.76 9.08
CA ASN A 148 6.40 6.78 8.47
C ASN A 148 7.48 6.97 9.54
N VAL A 149 8.32 5.95 9.75
CA VAL A 149 9.34 5.91 10.82
C VAL A 149 10.75 6.21 10.31
N GLY A 150 10.97 6.17 9.00
CA GLY A 150 12.28 6.37 8.40
C GLY A 150 12.24 7.07 7.05
N SER A 151 13.36 7.68 6.68
CA SER A 151 13.60 8.09 5.30
C SER A 151 15.08 8.00 4.97
N THR A 152 15.42 7.78 3.72
CA THR A 152 16.79 7.80 3.21
C THR A 152 17.51 9.09 3.59
N LYS A 153 16.79 10.22 3.61
CA LYS A 153 17.36 11.54 3.90
C LYS A 153 17.63 11.76 5.39
N THR A 154 16.86 11.13 6.28
CA THR A 154 16.94 11.37 7.71
C THR A 154 17.49 10.20 8.50
N GLY A 155 17.49 8.98 7.96
CA GLY A 155 17.74 7.76 8.71
C GLY A 155 16.44 7.18 9.28
N ILE A 156 16.54 6.44 10.38
CA ILE A 156 15.40 5.73 11.00
C ILE A 156 15.23 6.21 12.43
N ASN A 157 14.02 6.64 12.78
CA ASN A 157 13.66 6.97 14.16
C ASN A 157 13.31 5.68 14.92
N MET A 158 14.25 5.18 15.71
CA MET A 158 14.10 3.92 16.45
C MET A 158 13.18 4.05 17.66
N ASP A 159 12.96 5.26 18.18
CA ASP A 159 11.91 5.47 19.18
C ASP A 159 10.53 5.24 18.58
N ALA A 160 10.28 5.75 17.37
CA ALA A 160 9.03 5.49 16.66
C ALA A 160 8.85 4.02 16.27
N VAL A 161 9.94 3.34 15.86
CA VAL A 161 9.93 1.90 15.57
C VAL A 161 9.57 1.07 16.80
N ARG A 162 10.11 1.40 17.98
CA ARG A 162 9.77 0.73 19.24
C ARG A 162 8.29 0.96 19.59
N ASP A 163 7.87 2.22 19.63
CA ASP A 163 6.54 2.58 20.09
C ASP A 163 5.46 1.97 19.18
N ILE A 164 5.67 1.98 17.85
CA ILE A 164 4.68 1.40 16.93
C ILE A 164 4.58 -0.13 17.04
N GLY A 165 5.67 -0.83 17.39
CA GLY A 165 5.63 -2.27 17.64
C GLY A 165 4.79 -2.65 18.86
N GLU A 166 4.81 -1.80 19.90
CA GLU A 166 3.91 -1.94 21.06
C GLU A 166 2.45 -1.67 20.66
N ILE A 167 2.20 -0.60 19.91
CA ILE A 167 0.88 -0.23 19.40
C ILE A 167 0.26 -1.33 18.52
N ILE A 168 1.05 -2.01 17.68
CA ILE A 168 0.55 -3.13 16.86
C ILE A 168 0.04 -4.27 17.75
N VAL A 169 0.77 -4.63 18.81
CA VAL A 169 0.34 -5.67 19.76
C VAL A 169 -0.90 -5.24 20.54
N GLU A 170 -1.01 -3.96 20.90
CA GLU A 170 -2.20 -3.42 21.57
C GLU A 170 -3.43 -3.42 20.64
N ALA A 171 -3.27 -2.95 19.40
CA ALA A 171 -4.33 -2.93 18.40
C ALA A 171 -4.85 -4.34 18.09
N ALA A 172 -3.95 -5.32 17.94
CA ALA A 172 -4.31 -6.72 17.69
C ALA A 172 -5.17 -7.36 18.81
N LYS A 173 -5.09 -6.84 20.04
CA LYS A 173 -5.89 -7.33 21.17
C LYS A 173 -7.29 -6.72 21.22
N LEU A 174 -7.48 -5.54 20.61
CA LEU A 174 -8.75 -4.81 20.66
C LEU A 174 -9.70 -5.25 19.56
N ASP A 175 -9.18 -5.41 18.35
CA ASP A 175 -9.98 -5.77 17.19
C ASP A 175 -9.14 -6.53 16.15
N ASP A 176 -9.78 -7.52 15.53
CA ASP A 176 -9.16 -8.47 14.62
C ASP A 176 -8.69 -7.84 13.30
N MET A 177 -9.28 -6.71 12.90
CA MET A 177 -9.03 -6.03 11.63
C MET A 177 -8.13 -4.81 11.77
N SER A 178 -7.87 -4.35 13.00
CA SER A 178 -7.10 -3.13 13.26
C SER A 178 -5.70 -3.18 12.65
N CYS A 179 -4.98 -4.29 12.81
CA CYS A 179 -3.65 -4.46 12.21
C CYS A 179 -3.69 -4.57 10.68
N ALA A 180 -4.79 -5.03 10.08
CA ALA A 180 -4.93 -5.06 8.62
C ALA A 180 -5.12 -3.64 8.02
N LYS A 181 -5.60 -2.69 8.84
CA LYS A 181 -5.78 -1.27 8.50
C LYS A 181 -4.60 -0.38 8.91
N LEU A 182 -3.53 -0.94 9.46
CA LEU A 182 -2.33 -0.20 9.89
C LEU A 182 -1.10 -0.65 9.09
N VAL A 183 -0.35 0.29 8.55
CA VAL A 183 0.93 0.02 7.88
C VAL A 183 2.03 0.96 8.37
N VAL A 184 3.23 0.43 8.56
CA VAL A 184 4.41 1.20 8.98
C VAL A 184 5.34 1.35 7.80
N PHE A 185 5.74 2.58 7.48
CA PHE A 185 6.58 2.89 6.31
C PHE A 185 7.99 3.33 6.68
N ALA A 186 8.92 3.09 5.76
CA ALA A 186 10.06 3.96 5.52
C ALA A 186 9.98 4.50 4.08
N ASN A 187 10.41 5.76 3.89
CA ASN A 187 10.29 6.48 2.62
C ASN A 187 8.86 6.47 2.06
N ALA A 188 7.86 6.72 2.90
CA ALA A 188 6.48 6.84 2.44
C ALA A 188 6.36 7.90 1.33
N VAL A 189 5.54 7.59 0.32
CA VAL A 189 5.24 8.50 -0.80
C VAL A 189 3.93 9.23 -0.56
N GLU A 190 3.87 10.47 -1.05
CA GLU A 190 2.82 11.46 -0.72
C GLU A 190 1.53 11.32 -1.56
N ASP A 191 1.56 10.52 -2.61
CA ASP A 191 0.53 10.37 -3.64
C ASP A 191 0.04 8.92 -3.82
N ASN A 192 0.36 8.03 -2.86
CA ASN A 192 0.02 6.60 -2.93
C ASN A 192 -1.51 6.38 -2.97
N PRO A 193 -2.07 5.71 -3.99
CA PRO A 193 -3.49 5.40 -4.04
C PRO A 193 -3.88 4.12 -3.28
N PHE A 194 -2.92 3.30 -2.84
CA PHE A 194 -3.17 1.99 -2.23
C PHE A 194 -3.34 2.05 -0.70
N MET A 195 -4.34 1.30 -0.19
CA MET A 195 -4.60 1.12 1.24
C MET A 195 -3.86 -0.10 1.79
N ALA A 196 -3.50 -0.14 3.07
CA ALA A 196 -3.80 0.82 4.14
C ALA A 196 -2.94 2.10 4.16
N GLY A 197 -1.98 2.23 3.23
CA GLY A 197 -0.92 3.21 3.33
C GLY A 197 -1.17 4.61 2.76
N ALA A 198 -2.26 4.82 2.05
CA ALA A 198 -2.51 6.08 1.36
C ALA A 198 -2.70 7.25 2.34
N PHE A 199 -2.05 8.37 2.04
CA PHE A 199 -2.33 9.69 2.59
C PHE A 199 -2.13 10.72 1.49
N HIS A 200 -2.66 11.93 1.67
CA HIS A 200 -2.54 13.02 0.71
C HIS A 200 -1.48 14.01 1.19
N GLY A 201 -0.34 14.07 0.48
CA GLY A 201 0.79 14.92 0.85
C GLY A 201 0.45 16.39 0.94
N VAL A 202 1.23 17.12 1.74
CA VAL A 202 1.06 18.58 1.89
C VAL A 202 1.51 19.37 0.65
N GLY A 203 2.33 18.75 -0.21
CA GLY A 203 2.78 19.34 -1.47
C GLY A 203 1.81 19.15 -2.64
N GLU A 204 0.80 18.30 -2.49
CA GLU A 204 -0.19 18.00 -3.52
C GLU A 204 -1.24 19.11 -3.67
N ALA A 205 -2.00 19.09 -4.78
CA ALA A 205 -3.09 20.04 -5.00
C ALA A 205 -4.25 19.82 -3.99
N ASP A 206 -5.19 20.77 -3.92
CA ASP A 206 -6.31 20.70 -2.96
C ASP A 206 -7.15 19.42 -3.10
N VAL A 207 -7.43 19.03 -4.34
CA VAL A 207 -8.12 17.77 -4.68
C VAL A 207 -7.51 17.18 -5.95
N VAL A 208 -7.16 15.90 -5.92
CA VAL A 208 -6.59 15.16 -7.07
C VAL A 208 -7.22 13.78 -7.20
N ILE A 209 -7.19 13.21 -8.40
CA ILE A 209 -7.53 11.81 -8.65
C ILE A 209 -6.28 11.03 -9.03
N ASN A 210 -6.00 10.00 -8.24
CA ASN A 210 -4.96 9.01 -8.50
C ASN A 210 -5.64 7.68 -8.87
N VAL A 211 -5.01 6.93 -9.77
CA VAL A 211 -5.53 5.63 -10.22
C VAL A 211 -4.49 4.55 -9.98
N GLY A 212 -4.90 3.46 -9.33
CA GLY A 212 -4.11 2.24 -9.22
C GLY A 212 -4.65 1.19 -10.19
N VAL A 213 -3.80 0.69 -11.07
CA VAL A 213 -4.17 -0.40 -11.99
C VAL A 213 -3.86 -1.75 -11.36
N SER A 214 -4.60 -2.79 -11.76
CA SER A 214 -4.20 -4.18 -11.54
C SER A 214 -3.79 -4.79 -12.87
N GLY A 215 -3.07 -5.91 -12.82
CA GLY A 215 -2.54 -6.56 -13.99
C GLY A 215 -1.80 -7.89 -13.80
N PRO A 216 -1.71 -8.53 -12.61
CA PRO A 216 -1.01 -9.81 -12.50
C PRO A 216 -1.51 -10.87 -13.50
N GLY A 217 -2.82 -11.07 -13.60
CA GLY A 217 -3.40 -12.04 -14.53
C GLY A 217 -3.08 -11.76 -16.00
N VAL A 218 -3.00 -10.49 -16.39
CA VAL A 218 -2.68 -10.06 -17.76
C VAL A 218 -1.23 -10.38 -18.09
N VAL A 219 -0.31 -10.05 -17.18
CA VAL A 219 1.12 -10.33 -17.34
C VAL A 219 1.36 -11.84 -17.41
N LYS A 220 0.70 -12.63 -16.55
CA LYS A 220 0.79 -14.09 -16.60
C LYS A 220 0.38 -14.65 -17.96
N ARG A 221 -0.80 -14.26 -18.47
CA ARG A 221 -1.28 -14.69 -19.80
C ARG A 221 -0.33 -14.29 -20.93
N ALA A 222 0.32 -13.14 -20.83
CA ALA A 222 1.31 -12.71 -21.81
C ALA A 222 2.56 -13.60 -21.78
N LEU A 223 3.02 -14.03 -20.59
CA LEU A 223 4.16 -14.91 -20.42
C LEU A 223 3.90 -16.35 -20.89
N GLU A 224 2.67 -16.86 -20.73
CA GLU A 224 2.28 -18.19 -21.23
C GLU A 224 2.53 -18.35 -22.74
N LYS A 225 2.51 -17.25 -23.50
CA LYS A 225 2.76 -17.23 -24.96
C LYS A 225 4.24 -17.32 -25.34
N VAL A 226 5.16 -17.17 -24.38
CA VAL A 226 6.62 -17.14 -24.60
C VAL A 226 7.37 -18.12 -23.70
N ARG A 227 6.73 -19.23 -23.31
CA ARG A 227 7.38 -20.31 -22.55
C ARG A 227 8.62 -20.85 -23.27
N GLY A 228 9.74 -20.92 -22.55
CA GLY A 228 11.01 -21.44 -23.07
C GLY A 228 11.83 -20.43 -23.89
N GLU A 229 11.32 -19.22 -24.10
CA GLU A 229 12.06 -18.13 -24.75
C GLU A 229 13.13 -17.53 -23.81
N SER A 230 14.02 -16.70 -24.37
CA SER A 230 15.07 -16.04 -23.59
C SER A 230 14.52 -14.95 -22.65
N PHE A 231 15.31 -14.59 -21.63
CA PHE A 231 14.95 -13.49 -20.73
C PHE A 231 14.82 -12.14 -21.44
N ASP A 232 15.47 -11.94 -22.59
CA ASP A 232 15.29 -10.73 -23.41
C ASP A 232 13.84 -10.62 -23.91
N VAL A 233 13.27 -11.75 -24.35
CA VAL A 233 11.88 -11.84 -24.80
C VAL A 233 10.92 -11.67 -23.63
N VAL A 234 11.17 -12.38 -22.51
CA VAL A 234 10.36 -12.28 -21.29
C VAL A 234 10.29 -10.83 -20.80
N ALA A 235 11.44 -10.15 -20.71
CA ALA A 235 11.52 -8.77 -20.26
C ALA A 235 10.73 -7.82 -21.19
N GLU A 236 10.86 -7.98 -22.51
CA GLU A 236 10.15 -7.17 -23.48
C GLU A 236 8.62 -7.39 -23.40
N VAL A 237 8.18 -8.63 -23.18
CA VAL A 237 6.76 -8.96 -23.02
C VAL A 237 6.18 -8.30 -21.77
N VAL A 238 6.85 -8.42 -20.62
CA VAL A 238 6.41 -7.76 -19.37
C VAL A 238 6.32 -6.25 -19.57
N LYS A 239 7.35 -5.64 -20.15
CA LYS A 239 7.41 -4.19 -20.38
C LYS A 239 6.28 -3.70 -21.29
N LYS A 240 6.04 -4.39 -22.42
CA LYS A 240 4.94 -4.04 -23.34
C LYS A 240 3.58 -4.19 -22.69
N THR A 241 3.40 -5.24 -21.89
CA THR A 241 2.14 -5.49 -21.18
C THR A 241 1.89 -4.40 -20.14
N ALA A 242 2.89 -4.07 -19.32
CA ALA A 242 2.80 -2.98 -18.35
C ALA A 242 2.49 -1.62 -19.01
N PHE A 243 3.10 -1.31 -20.16
CA PHE A 243 2.79 -0.11 -20.94
C PHE A 243 1.29 -0.03 -21.27
N LYS A 244 0.70 -1.13 -21.74
CA LYS A 244 -0.71 -1.20 -22.12
C LYS A 244 -1.64 -1.01 -20.92
N VAL A 245 -1.38 -1.73 -19.83
CA VAL A 245 -2.15 -1.61 -18.58
C VAL A 245 -2.11 -0.17 -18.06
N THR A 246 -0.94 0.47 -18.12
CA THR A 246 -0.76 1.86 -17.68
C THR A 246 -1.57 2.85 -18.52
N ARG A 247 -1.61 2.65 -19.85
CA ARG A 247 -2.44 3.49 -20.74
C ARG A 247 -3.91 3.43 -20.37
N MET A 248 -4.38 2.27 -19.91
CA MET A 248 -5.74 2.13 -19.40
C MET A 248 -5.96 2.95 -18.13
N GLY A 249 -5.08 2.80 -17.15
CA GLY A 249 -5.14 3.60 -15.92
C GLY A 249 -5.15 5.11 -16.20
N GLN A 250 -4.36 5.56 -17.17
CA GLN A 250 -4.33 6.95 -17.61
C GLN A 250 -5.66 7.39 -18.25
N LEU A 251 -6.28 6.54 -19.09
CA LEU A 251 -7.57 6.83 -19.71
C LEU A 251 -8.65 7.00 -18.64
N VAL A 252 -8.75 6.04 -17.71
CA VAL A 252 -9.71 6.06 -16.60
C VAL A 252 -9.51 7.27 -15.72
N GLY A 253 -8.26 7.55 -15.31
CA GLY A 253 -7.94 8.70 -14.47
C GLY A 253 -8.29 10.03 -15.12
N LYS A 254 -8.06 10.15 -16.43
CA LYS A 254 -8.44 11.34 -17.19
C LYS A 254 -9.96 11.51 -17.27
N MET A 255 -10.71 10.45 -17.54
CA MET A 255 -12.18 10.51 -17.57
C MET A 255 -12.74 10.88 -16.20
N ALA A 256 -12.20 10.32 -15.13
CA ALA A 256 -12.60 10.63 -13.75
C ALA A 256 -12.31 12.10 -13.42
N SER A 257 -11.10 12.58 -13.72
CA SER A 257 -10.69 13.96 -13.55
C SER A 257 -11.62 14.95 -14.27
N GLU A 258 -11.93 14.71 -15.56
CA GLU A 258 -12.80 15.57 -16.36
C GLU A 258 -14.25 15.61 -15.83
N ARG A 259 -14.81 14.46 -15.41
CA ARG A 259 -16.19 14.37 -14.92
C ARG A 259 -16.37 14.92 -13.51
N LEU A 260 -15.38 14.72 -12.64
CA LEU A 260 -15.38 15.23 -11.27
C LEU A 260 -14.96 16.70 -11.20
N GLY A 261 -14.34 17.24 -12.25
CA GLY A 261 -13.83 18.61 -12.29
C GLY A 261 -12.64 18.82 -11.35
N VAL A 262 -11.78 17.80 -11.22
CA VAL A 262 -10.61 17.78 -10.33
C VAL A 262 -9.36 17.42 -11.12
N GLU A 263 -8.18 17.79 -10.64
CA GLU A 263 -6.93 17.52 -11.34
C GLU A 263 -6.60 16.02 -11.35
N PHE A 264 -6.02 15.56 -12.45
CA PHE A 264 -5.44 14.22 -12.52
C PHE A 264 -4.05 14.22 -11.88
N GLY A 265 -3.85 13.37 -10.89
CA GLY A 265 -2.58 13.18 -10.21
C GLY A 265 -1.73 12.14 -10.96
N ILE A 266 -1.65 10.93 -10.42
CA ILE A 266 -0.77 9.87 -10.93
C ILE A 266 -1.50 8.59 -11.33
N VAL A 267 -0.83 7.80 -12.18
CA VAL A 267 -1.11 6.37 -12.33
C VAL A 267 -0.06 5.60 -11.53
N ASP A 268 -0.50 4.77 -10.59
CA ASP A 268 0.34 3.81 -9.91
C ASP A 268 0.27 2.46 -10.64
N LEU A 269 1.44 1.94 -10.99
CA LEU A 269 1.67 0.78 -11.87
C LEU A 269 1.63 -0.56 -11.16
N SER A 270 1.25 -0.56 -9.89
CA SER A 270 1.55 -1.69 -9.04
C SER A 270 0.78 -2.95 -9.41
N LEU A 271 1.50 -4.06 -9.60
CA LEU A 271 0.87 -5.37 -9.79
C LEU A 271 0.38 -5.86 -8.43
N ALA A 272 -0.86 -5.51 -8.10
CA ALA A 272 -1.53 -5.89 -6.87
C ALA A 272 -2.39 -7.13 -7.09
N PRO A 273 -2.06 -8.28 -6.47
CA PRO A 273 -2.85 -9.49 -6.61
C PRO A 273 -4.20 -9.38 -5.88
N THR A 274 -5.08 -10.33 -6.16
CA THR A 274 -6.33 -10.54 -5.42
C THR A 274 -6.44 -11.99 -4.97
N PRO A 275 -7.28 -12.29 -3.95
CA PRO A 275 -7.52 -13.68 -3.55
C PRO A 275 -8.13 -14.57 -4.65
N ALA A 276 -8.49 -13.99 -5.80
CA ALA A 276 -9.08 -14.71 -6.92
C ALA A 276 -8.02 -15.50 -7.68
N VAL A 277 -8.35 -16.76 -8.00
CA VAL A 277 -7.48 -17.65 -8.76
C VAL A 277 -7.21 -17.05 -10.14
N GLY A 278 -5.92 -16.93 -10.49
CA GLY A 278 -5.46 -16.40 -11.77
C GLY A 278 -5.02 -14.94 -11.73
N ASP A 279 -5.09 -14.29 -10.57
CA ASP A 279 -4.62 -12.93 -10.35
C ASP A 279 -3.57 -12.87 -9.24
N SER A 280 -2.41 -13.49 -9.51
CA SER A 280 -1.32 -13.66 -8.56
C SER A 280 0.04 -13.30 -9.14
N VAL A 281 0.83 -12.61 -8.33
CA VAL A 281 2.24 -12.30 -8.60
C VAL A 281 3.09 -13.56 -8.44
N ALA A 282 2.81 -14.40 -7.44
CA ALA A 282 3.50 -15.68 -7.30
C ALA A 282 3.42 -16.54 -8.57
N ARG A 283 2.23 -16.64 -9.18
CA ARG A 283 2.03 -17.40 -10.42
C ARG A 283 2.75 -16.80 -11.63
N ILE A 284 2.98 -15.50 -11.67
CA ILE A 284 3.83 -14.87 -12.69
C ILE A 284 5.27 -15.33 -12.54
N LEU A 285 5.78 -15.36 -11.31
CA LEU A 285 7.17 -15.77 -11.03
C LEU A 285 7.37 -17.24 -11.36
N GLU A 286 6.38 -18.08 -11.09
CA GLU A 286 6.37 -19.50 -11.50
C GLU A 286 6.32 -19.64 -13.02
N GLU A 287 5.49 -18.84 -13.69
CA GLU A 287 5.38 -18.83 -15.16
C GLU A 287 6.68 -18.38 -15.85
N MET A 288 7.54 -17.61 -15.17
CA MET A 288 8.91 -17.31 -15.65
C MET A 288 9.87 -18.51 -15.61
N GLY A 289 9.42 -19.67 -15.09
CA GLY A 289 10.17 -20.93 -15.07
C GLY A 289 10.56 -21.42 -13.68
N LEU A 290 9.96 -20.89 -12.61
CA LEU A 290 10.16 -21.40 -11.25
C LEU A 290 9.11 -22.48 -10.94
N GLU A 291 9.53 -23.53 -10.22
CA GLU A 291 8.59 -24.56 -9.79
C GLU A 291 7.59 -24.04 -8.75
N MET A 292 8.07 -23.23 -7.80
CA MET A 292 7.25 -22.60 -6.78
C MET A 292 7.89 -21.30 -6.29
N VAL A 293 7.08 -20.27 -6.05
CA VAL A 293 7.58 -19.03 -5.46
C VAL A 293 8.27 -19.28 -4.11
N GLY A 294 9.37 -18.59 -3.86
CA GLY A 294 10.20 -18.77 -2.66
C GLY A 294 11.48 -19.57 -2.90
N THR A 295 11.51 -20.43 -3.93
CA THR A 295 12.72 -21.17 -4.32
C THR A 295 13.86 -20.26 -4.81
N HIS A 296 15.04 -20.83 -5.02
CA HIS A 296 16.18 -20.13 -5.61
C HIS A 296 15.83 -19.58 -7.01
N GLY A 297 16.19 -18.32 -7.27
CA GLY A 297 15.79 -17.61 -8.48
C GLY A 297 14.59 -16.68 -8.32
N THR A 298 13.72 -16.89 -7.31
CA THR A 298 12.54 -16.04 -7.05
C THR A 298 12.85 -14.54 -6.99
N THR A 299 13.91 -14.18 -6.26
CA THR A 299 14.30 -12.76 -6.10
C THR A 299 14.76 -12.15 -7.42
N ALA A 300 15.44 -12.92 -8.29
CA ALA A 300 15.88 -12.45 -9.60
C ALA A 300 14.69 -12.30 -10.57
N ALA A 301 13.77 -13.26 -10.58
CA ALA A 301 12.55 -13.20 -11.37
C ALA A 301 11.69 -11.97 -10.97
N LEU A 302 11.52 -11.74 -9.66
CA LEU A 302 10.80 -10.58 -9.15
C LEU A 302 11.51 -9.25 -9.45
N ALA A 303 12.85 -9.23 -9.43
CA ALA A 303 13.61 -8.05 -9.83
C ALA A 303 13.38 -7.71 -11.31
N LEU A 304 13.38 -8.70 -12.21
CA LEU A 304 13.05 -8.52 -13.62
C LEU A 304 11.62 -8.01 -13.78
N LEU A 305 10.65 -8.65 -13.11
CA LEU A 305 9.24 -8.25 -13.16
C LEU A 305 9.08 -6.78 -12.76
N ASN A 306 9.61 -6.39 -11.60
CA ASN A 306 9.46 -5.04 -11.07
C ASN A 306 10.12 -3.98 -11.98
N ASP A 307 11.33 -4.25 -12.45
CA ASP A 307 12.08 -3.34 -13.33
C ASP A 307 11.35 -3.14 -14.68
N GLN A 308 10.84 -4.20 -15.29
CA GLN A 308 10.15 -4.11 -16.57
C GLN A 308 8.76 -3.48 -16.44
N VAL A 309 8.04 -3.70 -15.34
CA VAL A 309 6.77 -3.01 -15.04
C VAL A 309 7.00 -1.50 -14.94
N LYS A 310 8.01 -1.07 -14.16
CA LYS A 310 8.38 0.34 -14.02
C LYS A 310 8.73 0.97 -15.38
N LYS A 311 9.57 0.30 -16.17
CA LYS A 311 9.96 0.76 -17.52
C LYS A 311 8.76 0.88 -18.47
N GLY A 312 7.85 -0.09 -18.44
CA GLY A 312 6.65 -0.08 -19.26
C GLY A 312 5.74 1.09 -18.91
N GLY A 313 5.51 1.32 -17.62
CA GLY A 313 4.60 2.39 -17.19
C GLY A 313 5.15 3.80 -17.36
N VAL A 314 6.45 4.03 -17.12
CA VAL A 314 7.10 5.33 -17.40
C VAL A 314 7.05 5.68 -18.89
N MET A 315 7.06 4.70 -19.78
CA MET A 315 6.87 4.92 -21.22
C MET A 315 5.41 5.30 -21.57
N ALA A 316 4.45 4.88 -20.76
CA ALA A 316 3.02 5.05 -21.01
C ALA A 316 2.44 6.34 -20.42
N CYS A 317 2.85 6.79 -19.25
CA CYS A 317 2.26 7.96 -18.60
C CYS A 317 3.30 9.00 -18.23
N ASN A 318 2.93 10.28 -18.33
CA ASN A 318 3.79 11.40 -17.94
C ASN A 318 3.81 11.63 -16.42
N GLN A 319 2.79 11.11 -15.71
CA GLN A 319 2.61 11.23 -14.27
C GLN A 319 2.48 9.83 -13.68
N VAL A 320 3.62 9.17 -13.50
CA VAL A 320 3.74 7.90 -12.78
C VAL A 320 4.20 8.21 -11.37
N GLY A 321 3.50 7.69 -10.38
CA GLY A 321 3.74 7.97 -8.96
C GLY A 321 3.32 6.81 -8.06
N GLY A 322 3.10 7.08 -6.78
CA GLY A 322 2.80 6.06 -5.80
C GLY A 322 3.94 5.06 -5.58
N LEU A 323 3.59 3.82 -5.21
CA LEU A 323 4.56 2.76 -4.92
C LEU A 323 5.16 2.15 -6.19
N SER A 324 4.35 2.05 -7.24
CA SER A 324 4.72 1.58 -8.60
C SER A 324 5.64 0.36 -8.58
N GLY A 325 5.08 -0.84 -8.39
CA GLY A 325 5.83 -2.10 -8.56
C GLY A 325 5.04 -3.36 -8.22
N ALA A 326 5.69 -4.52 -8.22
CA ALA A 326 5.03 -5.76 -7.82
C ALA A 326 4.72 -5.73 -6.31
N PHE A 327 3.52 -6.14 -5.93
CA PHE A 327 3.10 -6.29 -4.53
C PHE A 327 3.24 -7.77 -4.14
N ILE A 328 3.62 -8.04 -2.89
CA ILE A 328 3.75 -9.40 -2.36
C ILE A 328 2.94 -9.64 -1.06
N PRO A 329 1.67 -9.19 -0.96
CA PRO A 329 0.83 -9.40 0.21
C PRO A 329 0.53 -10.88 0.35
N VAL A 330 0.99 -11.50 1.44
CA VAL A 330 0.82 -12.96 1.61
C VAL A 330 -0.65 -13.32 1.67
N SER A 331 -1.48 -12.56 2.38
CA SER A 331 -2.90 -12.90 2.56
C SER A 331 -3.78 -12.72 1.32
N GLU A 332 -3.32 -11.94 0.34
CA GLU A 332 -4.11 -11.57 -0.84
C GLU A 332 -3.66 -12.32 -2.10
N ASP A 333 -2.53 -13.06 -2.09
CA ASP A 333 -2.01 -13.77 -3.25
C ASP A 333 -2.09 -15.30 -3.03
N GLU A 334 -2.94 -15.98 -3.80
CA GLU A 334 -3.19 -17.41 -3.58
C GLU A 334 -1.94 -18.28 -3.77
N GLY A 335 -1.03 -17.88 -4.67
CA GLY A 335 0.22 -18.56 -4.92
C GLY A 335 1.22 -18.36 -3.78
N MET A 336 1.24 -17.17 -3.17
CA MET A 336 2.04 -16.92 -1.97
C MET A 336 1.54 -17.76 -0.79
N ILE A 337 0.22 -17.80 -0.54
CA ILE A 337 -0.38 -18.64 0.51
C ILE A 337 0.01 -20.10 0.32
N ALA A 338 -0.11 -20.60 -0.92
CA ALA A 338 0.26 -21.98 -1.25
C ALA A 338 1.74 -22.27 -0.96
N ALA A 339 2.63 -21.36 -1.29
CA ALA A 339 4.06 -21.52 -1.06
C ALA A 339 4.46 -21.44 0.43
N VAL A 340 3.78 -20.59 1.21
CA VAL A 340 3.95 -20.56 2.67
C VAL A 340 3.48 -21.88 3.29
N ASN A 341 2.30 -22.37 2.90
CA ASN A 341 1.76 -23.65 3.38
C ASN A 341 2.65 -24.84 2.99
N ALA A 342 3.29 -24.80 1.82
CA ALA A 342 4.26 -25.80 1.39
C ALA A 342 5.61 -25.68 2.11
N GLY A 343 5.84 -24.62 2.89
CA GLY A 343 7.09 -24.36 3.59
C GLY A 343 8.23 -23.90 2.68
N VAL A 344 7.93 -23.49 1.44
CA VAL A 344 8.92 -23.01 0.46
C VAL A 344 9.15 -21.50 0.61
N LEU A 345 8.11 -20.75 0.97
CA LEU A 345 8.18 -19.31 1.23
C LEU A 345 8.17 -19.05 2.74
N ASN A 346 9.23 -18.42 3.25
CA ASN A 346 9.40 -18.05 4.66
C ASN A 346 9.60 -16.53 4.81
N LEU A 347 9.64 -16.04 6.06
CA LEU A 347 9.75 -14.60 6.34
C LEU A 347 11.06 -14.01 5.82
N GLU A 348 12.16 -14.71 5.97
CA GLU A 348 13.49 -14.25 5.54
C GLU A 348 13.57 -14.19 4.02
N LYS A 349 12.86 -15.09 3.32
CA LYS A 349 12.76 -15.04 1.86
C LYS A 349 11.88 -13.88 1.41
N LEU A 350 10.79 -13.60 2.11
CA LEU A 350 9.96 -12.42 1.87
C LEU A 350 10.77 -11.15 2.07
N GLU A 351 11.51 -11.01 3.18
CA GLU A 351 12.46 -9.93 3.45
C GLU A 351 13.52 -9.82 2.32
N ALA A 352 14.10 -10.92 1.87
CA ALA A 352 15.01 -10.90 0.73
C ALA A 352 14.33 -10.43 -0.58
N MET A 353 13.04 -10.70 -0.76
CA MET A 353 12.24 -10.19 -1.88
C MET A 353 11.93 -8.71 -1.70
N THR A 354 11.71 -8.23 -0.47
CA THR A 354 11.49 -6.81 -0.19
C THR A 354 12.69 -5.96 -0.58
N ALA A 355 13.91 -6.49 -0.62
CA ALA A 355 15.08 -5.76 -1.15
C ALA A 355 14.88 -5.23 -2.59
N ILE A 356 14.10 -5.93 -3.42
CA ILE A 356 13.87 -5.58 -4.84
C ILE A 356 12.41 -5.23 -5.18
N CYS A 357 11.47 -5.45 -4.26
CA CYS A 357 10.03 -5.20 -4.38
C CYS A 357 9.61 -3.85 -3.77
N SER A 358 8.53 -3.21 -4.21
CA SER A 358 8.20 -1.84 -3.79
C SER A 358 7.47 -1.71 -2.44
N VAL A 359 6.91 -2.80 -1.89
CA VAL A 359 5.99 -2.70 -0.75
C VAL A 359 6.58 -3.15 0.57
N GLY A 360 7.38 -4.20 0.64
CA GLY A 360 7.86 -4.71 1.94
C GLY A 360 7.07 -5.92 2.45
N LEU A 361 7.11 -6.15 3.77
CA LEU A 361 6.41 -7.23 4.47
C LEU A 361 4.93 -6.87 4.66
N ASP A 362 4.10 -7.24 3.68
CA ASP A 362 2.69 -6.85 3.66
C ASP A 362 1.74 -8.01 3.96
N MET A 363 0.70 -7.71 4.75
CA MET A 363 -0.35 -8.65 5.18
C MET A 363 0.20 -10.00 5.67
N ILE A 364 1.14 -9.95 6.61
CA ILE A 364 1.81 -11.14 7.16
C ILE A 364 1.23 -11.49 8.53
N ALA A 365 0.70 -12.70 8.69
CA ALA A 365 0.28 -13.20 10.00
C ALA A 365 1.46 -13.86 10.73
N VAL A 366 1.68 -13.44 11.98
CA VAL A 366 2.69 -14.00 12.90
C VAL A 366 2.01 -14.47 14.19
N PRO A 367 2.64 -15.31 15.03
CA PRO A 367 2.00 -15.83 16.23
C PRO A 367 1.53 -14.70 17.14
N GLY A 368 0.33 -14.85 17.73
CA GLY A 368 -0.27 -13.84 18.61
C GLY A 368 0.53 -13.54 19.88
N ASP A 369 1.45 -14.42 20.27
CA ASP A 369 2.38 -14.25 21.38
C ASP A 369 3.73 -13.64 20.96
N THR A 370 3.87 -13.20 19.71
CA THR A 370 5.09 -12.53 19.22
C THR A 370 5.34 -11.26 20.04
N PRO A 371 6.51 -11.11 20.68
CA PRO A 371 6.82 -9.94 21.47
C PRO A 371 6.83 -8.65 20.63
N ALA A 372 6.39 -7.54 21.22
CA ALA A 372 6.43 -6.22 20.59
C ALA A 372 7.83 -5.83 20.09
N SER A 373 8.88 -6.25 20.81
CA SER A 373 10.27 -6.04 20.39
C SER A 373 10.64 -6.78 19.10
N THR A 374 10.06 -7.96 18.87
CA THR A 374 10.28 -8.73 17.64
C THR A 374 9.59 -8.06 16.46
N ILE A 375 8.35 -7.58 16.63
CA ILE A 375 7.64 -6.80 15.61
C ILE A 375 8.38 -5.50 15.31
N SER A 376 8.85 -4.80 16.34
CA SER A 376 9.68 -3.60 16.19
C SER A 376 10.95 -3.89 15.39
N ALA A 377 11.59 -5.04 15.61
CA ALA A 377 12.78 -5.44 14.87
C ALA A 377 12.49 -5.74 13.39
N MET A 378 11.38 -6.44 13.09
CA MET A 378 10.93 -6.65 11.71
C MET A 378 10.73 -5.30 10.98
N ILE A 379 10.13 -4.33 11.67
CA ILE A 379 9.96 -2.97 11.15
C ILE A 379 11.31 -2.28 10.93
N ALA A 380 12.25 -2.44 11.87
CA ALA A 380 13.59 -1.87 11.76
C ALA A 380 14.36 -2.43 10.55
N ASP A 381 14.30 -3.75 10.33
CA ASP A 381 14.98 -4.44 9.24
C ASP A 381 14.42 -4.00 7.88
N GLU A 382 13.10 -3.98 7.74
CA GLU A 382 12.43 -3.48 6.53
C GLU A 382 12.67 -1.98 6.30
N ALA A 383 12.67 -1.17 7.36
CA ALA A 383 13.02 0.23 7.25
C ALA A 383 14.48 0.41 6.82
N ALA A 384 15.41 -0.42 7.29
CA ALA A 384 16.81 -0.39 6.88
C ALA A 384 16.98 -0.75 5.39
N ILE A 385 16.31 -1.80 4.93
CA ILE A 385 16.25 -2.15 3.50
C ILE A 385 15.73 -0.96 2.69
N GLY A 386 14.67 -0.29 3.15
CA GLY A 386 14.08 0.89 2.53
C GLY A 386 15.04 2.08 2.44
N VAL A 387 15.58 2.47 3.58
CA VAL A 387 16.43 3.64 3.76
C VAL A 387 17.73 3.52 2.98
N ILE A 388 18.39 2.35 3.03
CA ILE A 388 19.68 2.10 2.36
C ILE A 388 19.50 2.07 0.84
N ASN A 389 18.42 1.44 0.35
CA ASN A 389 18.18 1.24 -1.08
C ASN A 389 17.36 2.36 -1.74
N MET A 390 17.10 3.47 -1.04
CA MET A 390 16.36 4.61 -1.56
C MET A 390 14.98 4.24 -2.09
N LYS A 391 14.28 3.39 -1.34
CA LYS A 391 13.00 2.83 -1.74
C LYS A 391 11.99 2.93 -0.61
N THR A 392 10.73 2.92 -0.97
CA THR A 392 9.64 2.72 -0.02
C THR A 392 9.63 1.27 0.44
N THR A 393 9.47 1.08 1.74
CA THR A 393 9.16 -0.21 2.36
C THR A 393 8.06 0.01 3.37
N ALA A 394 7.23 -1.00 3.54
CA ALA A 394 6.02 -1.01 4.31
C ALA A 394 5.95 -2.33 5.09
N VAL A 395 5.47 -2.26 6.32
CA VAL A 395 5.30 -3.41 7.19
C VAL A 395 3.88 -3.42 7.71
N ARG A 396 3.18 -4.51 7.44
CA ARG A 396 1.86 -4.81 7.95
C ARG A 396 1.85 -6.25 8.48
N VAL A 397 2.18 -6.34 9.76
CA VAL A 397 2.29 -7.58 10.52
C VAL A 397 1.10 -7.70 11.44
N ILE A 398 0.51 -8.90 11.47
CA ILE A 398 -0.73 -9.21 12.18
C ILE A 398 -0.40 -10.30 13.21
N PRO A 399 -0.12 -9.94 14.47
CA PRO A 399 0.16 -10.93 15.51
C PRO A 399 -1.14 -11.60 15.97
N LYS A 400 -1.46 -12.76 15.38
CA LYS A 400 -2.68 -13.51 15.66
C LYS A 400 -2.50 -15.02 15.44
N GLY A 401 -3.17 -15.81 16.26
CA GLY A 401 -3.20 -17.27 16.14
C GLY A 401 -1.86 -17.94 16.48
N LYS A 402 -1.72 -19.18 16.05
CA LYS A 402 -0.54 -20.03 16.25
C LYS A 402 0.01 -20.50 14.92
N VAL A 403 1.31 -20.78 14.88
CA VAL A 403 1.99 -21.26 13.66
C VAL A 403 1.23 -22.41 13.01
N GLY A 404 0.92 -22.27 11.72
CA GLY A 404 0.16 -23.24 10.93
C GLY A 404 -1.36 -23.05 10.93
N GLU A 405 -1.91 -22.16 11.76
CA GLU A 405 -3.31 -21.73 11.65
C GLU A 405 -3.51 -20.83 10.43
N GLN A 406 -4.75 -20.75 9.94
CA GLN A 406 -5.16 -19.83 8.88
C GLN A 406 -6.05 -18.75 9.50
N ILE A 407 -5.70 -17.48 9.27
CA ILE A 407 -6.47 -16.33 9.74
C ILE A 407 -7.26 -15.77 8.56
N GLU A 408 -8.59 -15.80 8.65
CA GLU A 408 -9.48 -15.23 7.65
C GLU A 408 -9.80 -13.77 7.99
N PHE A 409 -9.48 -12.87 7.05
CA PHE A 409 -9.81 -11.43 7.15
C PHE A 409 -11.05 -11.07 6.33
N GLY A 410 -11.43 -11.93 5.38
CA GLY A 410 -12.60 -11.77 4.54
C GLY A 410 -12.43 -10.73 3.43
N GLY A 411 -13.35 -10.79 2.46
CA GLY A 411 -13.42 -9.84 1.35
C GLY A 411 -12.10 -9.71 0.57
N LEU A 412 -11.60 -8.47 0.51
CA LEU A 412 -10.39 -8.12 -0.25
C LEU A 412 -9.08 -8.53 0.42
N LEU A 413 -9.09 -8.75 1.73
CA LEU A 413 -7.88 -8.98 2.52
C LEU A 413 -7.52 -10.48 2.63
N GLY A 414 -8.39 -11.35 2.12
CA GLY A 414 -8.14 -12.78 1.98
C GLY A 414 -7.86 -13.51 3.29
N THR A 415 -6.91 -14.44 3.24
CA THR A 415 -6.58 -15.35 4.36
C THR A 415 -5.07 -15.47 4.48
N ALA A 416 -4.53 -15.36 5.69
CA ALA A 416 -3.08 -15.51 5.93
C ALA A 416 -2.75 -16.76 6.76
N PRO A 417 -1.83 -17.62 6.29
CA PRO A 417 -1.21 -18.62 7.15
C PRO A 417 -0.32 -17.94 8.20
N VAL A 418 -0.42 -18.37 9.46
CA VAL A 418 0.45 -17.88 10.54
C VAL A 418 1.85 -18.44 10.36
N MET A 419 2.80 -17.56 10.06
CA MET A 419 4.19 -17.89 9.75
C MET A 419 5.02 -18.01 11.04
N PRO A 420 6.01 -18.91 11.11
CA PRO A 420 6.92 -18.97 12.26
C PRO A 420 7.82 -17.73 12.33
N VAL A 421 8.15 -17.29 13.54
CA VAL A 421 9.10 -16.21 13.82
C VAL A 421 10.32 -16.75 14.56
N HIS A 422 11.47 -16.10 14.41
CA HIS A 422 12.66 -16.39 15.21
C HIS A 422 12.39 -16.18 16.72
N LYS A 423 13.02 -17.02 17.57
CA LYS A 423 12.77 -17.03 19.02
C LYS A 423 13.79 -16.21 19.80
N GLU A 424 14.92 -15.92 19.18
CA GLU A 424 16.01 -15.12 19.72
C GLU A 424 15.53 -13.68 19.97
N SER A 425 15.92 -13.12 21.11
CA SER A 425 15.39 -11.81 21.53
C SER A 425 16.09 -10.65 20.84
N SER A 426 15.30 -9.73 20.29
CA SER A 426 15.73 -8.42 19.79
C SER A 426 15.55 -7.28 20.82
N ALA A 427 15.11 -7.58 22.05
CA ALA A 427 14.70 -6.58 23.02
C ALA A 427 15.79 -5.55 23.36
N ALA A 428 17.04 -6.01 23.55
CA ALA A 428 18.16 -5.13 23.86
C ALA A 428 18.56 -4.21 22.70
N PHE A 429 18.28 -4.62 21.45
CA PHE A 429 18.52 -3.78 20.27
C PHE A 429 17.47 -2.66 20.21
N ILE A 430 16.19 -3.02 20.34
CA ILE A 430 15.06 -2.08 20.31
C ILE A 430 15.07 -1.10 21.49
N SER A 431 15.47 -1.55 22.69
CA SER A 431 15.53 -0.70 23.88
C SER A 431 16.59 0.40 23.80
N ARG A 432 17.48 0.39 22.79
CA ARG A 432 18.45 1.48 22.59
C ARG A 432 17.76 2.79 22.25
N GLY A 433 16.61 2.74 21.56
CA GLY A 433 15.88 3.93 21.10
C GLY A 433 16.74 4.85 20.24
N GLY A 434 16.36 6.13 20.19
CA GLY A 434 17.09 7.16 19.48
C GLY A 434 16.96 7.04 17.96
N HIS A 435 18.05 7.35 17.26
CA HIS A 435 18.01 7.59 15.81
C HIS A 435 19.18 6.91 15.10
N ILE A 436 18.88 6.02 14.15
CA ILE A 436 19.88 5.50 13.20
C ILE A 436 20.12 6.58 12.15
N PRO A 437 21.35 7.09 11.99
CA PRO A 437 21.63 8.20 11.08
C PRO A 437 21.44 7.82 9.61
N ALA A 438 21.24 8.83 8.77
CA ALA A 438 21.15 8.64 7.33
C ALA A 438 22.41 7.96 6.75
N PRO A 439 22.26 7.03 5.80
CA PRO A 439 23.39 6.34 5.18
C PRO A 439 24.23 7.27 4.28
N ILE A 440 25.51 6.94 4.12
CA ILE A 440 26.39 7.64 3.18
C ILE A 440 26.22 7.06 1.78
N HIS A 441 25.78 7.87 0.82
CA HIS A 441 25.53 7.41 -0.55
C HIS A 441 26.73 7.48 -1.49
N SER A 442 27.81 8.17 -1.11
CA SER A 442 28.98 8.39 -1.97
C SER A 442 29.94 7.20 -2.03
N PHE A 443 29.91 6.28 -1.05
CA PHE A 443 30.76 5.10 -1.02
C PHE A 443 29.96 3.85 -1.43
N LYS A 444 29.66 3.74 -2.73
CA LYS A 444 29.12 2.50 -3.33
C LYS A 444 30.26 1.79 -4.05
N ASN A 445 30.55 0.54 -3.67
CA ASN A 445 31.57 -0.31 -4.29
C ASN A 445 31.02 -1.08 -5.48
#